data_AF-A0AAD9ZEI8-F1
#
_entry.id   AF-A0AAD9ZEI8-F1
#
_cell.length_a   1.000
_cell.length_b   1.000
_cell.length_c   1.000
_cell.angle_alpha   90.00
_cell.angle_beta   90.00
_cell.angle_gamma   90.00
#
_symmetry.space_group_name_H-M   'P 1'
#
loop_
_entity.id
_entity.type
_entity.pdbx_description
1 polymer ?
#
loop_
_entity_poly.entity_id
_entity_poly.type
_entity_poly.pdbx_seq_one_letter_code
_entity_poly.pdbx_strand_id
1 'polypeptide(L)'
;MRTILGLAQSPLGWLKNNCIVLRVDAYLSVLVGHPPSVRYQEICIPLPKSAHLWTAVSEDERRSLQWNEPAGREKAFHCFLMRDALDFDRRSHLPYHLTVADYHFGLCSLQVGIWEAAREAHSCESDELVLNSTPRDAVQLWRTHLDLWRISTEKDCLLRQNYFSTSTSSADIFSPLNLTLWHVSALTLHAPLKLLQGQDCCFKCRTGTAMTKQKNKARIRAWCRSSDARTAVWNAAQISRVVAHESTSPTPTARLLLNPLVIPGVLKSAIVTCSYAYHTRVCPVCTGGPPIDLVDLFSAKDEDTKLVRWKKHGEGLADWDPLRMPVCECRVMALATWFRGLLARDKTAEMEFITFLRGLGKG
;
A
#
# COMPACT_ATOMS: atom_id res chain seq x y z
N MET A 1 -36.51 -7.60 38.21
CA MET A 1 -35.25 -6.91 38.60
C MET A 1 -34.11 -7.93 38.74
N ARG A 2 -33.80 -8.67 37.67
CA ARG A 2 -32.59 -9.50 37.47
C ARG A 2 -32.40 -9.68 35.95
N THR A 3 -32.11 -8.56 35.31
CA THR A 3 -31.63 -8.44 33.93
C THR A 3 -30.57 -7.35 34.02
N ILE A 4 -29.42 -7.51 33.36
CA ILE A 4 -28.14 -6.81 33.57
C ILE A 4 -27.18 -7.62 34.47
N LEU A 5 -26.61 -8.70 33.91
CA LEU A 5 -25.27 -9.25 34.22
C LEU A 5 -25.03 -10.53 33.37
N GLY A 6 -25.33 -10.44 32.07
CA GLY A 6 -25.16 -11.54 31.09
C GLY A 6 -24.23 -11.20 29.93
N LEU A 7 -23.43 -10.12 30.04
CA LEU A 7 -22.36 -9.79 29.10
C LEU A 7 -21.01 -10.36 29.60
N ALA A 8 -21.03 -11.60 30.08
CA ALA A 8 -19.81 -12.38 30.24
C ALA A 8 -19.31 -12.77 28.84
N GLN A 9 -18.36 -11.98 28.36
CA GLN A 9 -17.28 -12.32 27.44
C GLN A 9 -17.30 -13.78 26.95
N SER A 10 -17.89 -14.01 25.79
CA SER A 10 -17.56 -15.21 25.04
C SER A 10 -16.11 -15.08 24.54
N PRO A 11 -15.27 -16.14 24.62
CA PRO A 11 -13.93 -16.15 24.02
C PRO A 11 -13.96 -15.73 22.52
N LEU A 12 -15.11 -15.94 21.88
CA LEU A 12 -15.45 -15.61 20.50
C LEU A 12 -15.55 -14.09 20.23
N GLY A 13 -16.10 -13.31 21.15
CA GLY A 13 -16.15 -11.84 21.01
C GLY A 13 -14.75 -11.23 21.09
N TRP A 14 -13.90 -11.79 21.96
CA TRP A 14 -12.53 -11.32 22.16
C TRP A 14 -11.63 -11.57 20.93
N LEU A 15 -11.75 -12.73 20.28
CA LEU A 15 -11.01 -13.04 19.05
C LEU A 15 -11.40 -12.14 17.87
N LYS A 16 -12.70 -11.88 17.67
CA LYS A 16 -13.16 -10.94 16.63
C LYS A 16 -12.71 -9.51 16.91
N ASN A 17 -12.78 -9.06 18.17
CA ASN A 17 -12.45 -7.69 18.53
C ASN A 17 -10.96 -7.36 18.35
N ASN A 18 -10.04 -8.25 18.74
CA ASN A 18 -8.60 -7.98 18.61
C ASN A 18 -8.12 -7.97 17.14
N CYS A 19 -8.68 -8.84 16.28
CA CYS A 19 -8.41 -8.78 14.84
C CYS A 19 -8.87 -7.45 14.21
N ILE A 20 -9.99 -6.89 14.70
CA ILE A 20 -10.52 -5.62 14.23
C ILE A 20 -9.64 -4.47 14.70
N VAL A 21 -9.18 -4.48 15.96
CA VAL A 21 -8.33 -3.42 16.52
C VAL A 21 -7.05 -3.23 15.70
N LEU A 22 -6.29 -4.29 15.42
CA LEU A 22 -5.06 -4.18 14.62
C LEU A 22 -5.34 -3.66 13.20
N ARG A 23 -6.42 -4.14 12.55
CA ARG A 23 -6.79 -3.68 11.20
C ARG A 23 -7.16 -2.21 11.20
N VAL A 24 -8.00 -1.78 12.13
CA VAL A 24 -8.44 -0.38 12.25
C VAL A 24 -7.24 0.52 12.54
N ASP A 25 -6.37 0.13 13.47
CA ASP A 25 -5.15 0.88 13.81
C ASP A 25 -4.20 1.00 12.61
N ALA A 26 -3.99 -0.09 11.86
CA ALA A 26 -3.20 -0.08 10.62
C ALA A 26 -3.83 0.84 9.55
N TYR A 27 -5.14 0.81 9.38
CA TYR A 27 -5.83 1.69 8.41
C TYR A 27 -5.78 3.15 8.82
N LEU A 28 -6.00 3.44 10.10
CA LEU A 28 -5.87 4.78 10.65
C LEU A 28 -4.45 5.29 10.45
N SER A 29 -3.42 4.47 10.73
CA SER A 29 -2.03 4.82 10.44
C SER A 29 -1.82 5.22 8.98
N VAL A 30 -2.36 4.44 8.03
CA VAL A 30 -2.27 4.76 6.59
C VAL A 30 -2.98 6.07 6.25
N LEU A 31 -4.17 6.30 6.84
CA LEU A 31 -5.02 7.48 6.63
C LEU A 31 -4.39 8.75 7.21
N VAL A 32 -3.96 8.72 8.46
CA VAL A 32 -3.48 9.90 9.19
C VAL A 32 -1.96 10.08 9.13
N GLY A 33 -1.22 9.11 8.60
CA GLY A 33 0.25 9.16 8.53
C GLY A 33 0.97 9.04 9.87
N HIS A 34 0.27 8.55 10.90
CA HIS A 34 0.79 8.33 12.26
C HIS A 34 1.25 6.88 12.43
N PRO A 35 2.13 6.57 13.41
CA PRO A 35 2.48 5.19 13.67
C PRO A 35 1.24 4.40 14.10
N PRO A 36 1.07 3.14 13.67
CA PRO A 36 0.11 2.25 14.31
C PRO A 36 0.52 2.06 15.77
N SER A 37 -0.47 2.04 16.66
CA SER A 37 -0.29 1.88 18.10
C SER A 37 -0.12 0.42 18.52
N VAL A 38 -0.63 -0.52 17.73
CA VAL A 38 -0.69 -1.94 18.06
C VAL A 38 0.34 -2.71 17.26
N ARG A 39 1.25 -3.39 17.97
CA ARG A 39 2.26 -4.25 17.36
C ARG A 39 1.79 -5.70 17.31
N TYR A 40 2.33 -6.47 16.37
CA TYR A 40 1.95 -7.88 16.22
C TYR A 40 2.32 -8.73 17.45
N GLN A 41 3.33 -8.34 18.21
CA GLN A 41 3.75 -9.00 19.45
C GLN A 41 2.67 -8.94 20.53
N GLU A 42 1.80 -7.94 20.48
CA GLU A 42 0.68 -7.76 21.42
C GLU A 42 -0.53 -8.63 21.05
N ILE A 43 -0.52 -9.23 19.85
CA ILE A 43 -1.63 -9.99 19.29
C ILE A 43 -1.41 -11.49 19.56
N CYS A 44 -1.75 -11.92 20.77
CA CYS A 44 -1.68 -13.32 21.21
C CYS A 44 -3.00 -14.05 20.97
N ILE A 45 -3.49 -14.04 19.73
CA ILE A 45 -4.69 -14.78 19.32
C ILE A 45 -4.34 -15.89 18.32
N PRO A 46 -5.00 -17.05 18.39
CA PRO A 46 -4.91 -18.07 17.35
C PRO A 46 -5.39 -17.54 16.00
N LEU A 47 -4.91 -18.13 14.91
CA LEU A 47 -5.39 -17.80 13.57
C LEU A 47 -6.90 -18.08 13.46
N PRO A 48 -7.68 -17.13 12.90
CA PRO A 48 -9.12 -17.30 12.80
C PRO A 48 -9.43 -18.47 11.85
N LYS A 49 -10.44 -19.28 12.20
CA LYS A 49 -11.03 -20.25 11.27
C LYS A 49 -11.78 -19.54 10.14
N SER A 50 -11.97 -20.21 9.00
CA SER A 50 -12.66 -19.58 7.86
C SER A 50 -14.05 -19.07 8.23
N ALA A 51 -14.49 -18.00 7.56
CA ALA A 51 -15.83 -17.44 7.75
C ALA A 51 -16.94 -18.47 7.45
N HIS A 52 -16.68 -19.36 6.47
CA HIS A 52 -17.62 -20.37 5.99
C HIS A 52 -18.05 -21.35 7.07
N LEU A 53 -17.15 -21.71 8.00
CA LEU A 53 -17.48 -22.54 9.14
C LEU A 53 -18.60 -21.96 10.02
N TRP A 54 -18.68 -20.64 10.07
CA TRP A 54 -19.65 -19.92 10.90
C TRP A 54 -20.95 -19.63 10.17
N THR A 55 -20.96 -19.75 8.84
CA THR A 55 -22.14 -19.56 7.99
C THR A 55 -22.74 -20.87 7.48
N ALA A 56 -22.16 -22.02 7.87
CA ALA A 56 -22.65 -23.34 7.50
C ALA A 56 -24.11 -23.51 7.95
N VAL A 57 -24.97 -23.93 7.02
CA VAL A 57 -26.42 -24.06 7.26
C VAL A 57 -26.73 -25.42 7.91
N SER A 58 -25.86 -26.41 7.73
CA SER A 58 -26.02 -27.76 8.29
C SER A 58 -24.78 -28.22 9.07
N GLU A 59 -25.00 -29.17 10.00
CA GLU A 59 -23.92 -29.80 10.77
C GLU A 59 -22.98 -30.65 9.91
N ASP A 60 -23.48 -31.25 8.83
CA ASP A 60 -22.65 -32.05 7.92
C ASP A 60 -21.75 -31.15 7.05
N GLU A 61 -22.29 -30.02 6.56
CA GLU A 61 -21.51 -28.97 5.91
C GLU A 61 -20.44 -28.41 6.86
N ARG A 62 -20.80 -28.11 8.11
CA ARG A 62 -19.86 -27.62 9.12
C ARG A 62 -18.73 -28.63 9.38
N ARG A 63 -19.05 -29.92 9.51
CA ARG A 63 -18.04 -30.98 9.68
C ARG A 63 -17.12 -31.10 8.47
N SER A 64 -17.67 -31.04 7.25
CA SER A 64 -16.89 -31.05 6.01
C SER A 64 -15.94 -29.85 5.95
N LEU A 65 -16.44 -28.64 6.21
CA LEU A 65 -15.64 -27.42 6.26
C LEU A 65 -14.56 -27.50 7.34
N GLN A 66 -14.87 -28.05 8.51
CA GLN A 66 -13.90 -28.19 9.60
C GLN A 66 -12.78 -29.15 9.24
N TRP A 67 -13.08 -30.21 8.50
CA TRP A 67 -12.08 -31.17 8.01
C TRP A 67 -11.16 -30.57 6.94
N ASN A 68 -11.66 -29.57 6.21
CA ASN A 68 -10.92 -28.85 5.17
C ASN A 68 -10.18 -27.60 5.67
N GLU A 69 -10.32 -27.23 6.95
CA GLU A 69 -9.52 -26.15 7.53
C GLU A 69 -8.02 -26.55 7.56
N PRO A 70 -7.09 -25.61 7.32
CA PRO A 70 -5.67 -25.90 7.51
C PRO A 70 -5.42 -26.37 8.95
N ALA A 71 -4.78 -27.54 9.10
CA ALA A 71 -4.55 -28.15 10.41
C ALA A 71 -3.69 -27.25 11.32
N GLY A 72 -3.97 -27.24 12.63
CA GLY A 72 -3.14 -26.57 13.63
C GLY A 72 -3.41 -25.07 13.83
N ARG A 73 -4.37 -24.48 13.11
CA ARG A 73 -4.73 -23.04 13.24
C ARG A 73 -5.15 -22.64 14.65
N GLU A 74 -5.86 -23.52 15.39
CA GLU A 74 -6.22 -23.22 16.78
C GLU A 74 -5.03 -23.15 17.76
N LYS A 75 -3.86 -23.67 17.35
CA LYS A 75 -2.62 -23.64 18.13
C LYS A 75 -1.59 -22.65 17.59
N ALA A 76 -1.81 -22.12 16.38
CA ALA A 76 -0.94 -21.17 15.72
C ALA A 76 -1.32 -19.74 16.12
N PHE A 77 -0.56 -19.14 17.04
CA PHE A 77 -0.76 -17.75 17.42
C PHE A 77 -0.19 -16.80 16.37
N HIS A 78 -0.94 -15.74 16.08
CA HIS A 78 -0.55 -14.73 15.09
C HIS A 78 0.80 -14.08 15.39
N CYS A 79 1.08 -13.75 16.65
CA CYS A 79 2.37 -13.16 17.04
C CYS A 79 3.57 -14.05 16.72
N PHE A 80 3.43 -15.38 16.87
CA PHE A 80 4.48 -16.34 16.53
C PHE A 80 4.58 -16.53 15.02
N LEU A 81 3.45 -16.57 14.30
CA LEU A 81 3.45 -16.58 12.84
C LEU A 81 4.25 -15.39 12.29
N MET A 82 3.94 -14.18 12.76
CA MET A 82 4.61 -12.97 12.29
C MET A 82 6.10 -12.96 12.68
N ARG A 83 6.45 -13.39 13.90
CA ARG A 83 7.85 -13.53 14.31
C ARG A 83 8.61 -14.45 13.35
N ASP A 84 8.07 -15.63 13.06
CA ASP A 84 8.74 -16.62 12.24
C ASP A 84 8.77 -16.19 10.76
N ALA A 85 7.75 -15.48 10.28
CA ALA A 85 7.73 -14.88 8.93
C ALA A 85 8.74 -13.73 8.76
N LEU A 86 9.05 -13.01 9.84
CA LEU A 86 10.04 -11.94 9.85
C LEU A 86 11.47 -12.47 10.09
N ASP A 87 11.64 -13.69 10.57
CA ASP A 87 12.97 -14.27 10.79
C ASP A 87 13.60 -14.76 9.46
N PHE A 88 14.79 -14.28 9.11
CA PHE A 88 15.48 -14.66 7.85
C PHE A 88 15.69 -16.17 7.71
N ASP A 89 15.97 -16.86 8.82
CA ASP A 89 16.34 -18.28 8.79
C ASP A 89 15.12 -19.20 8.77
N ARG A 90 13.94 -18.70 9.15
CA ARG A 90 12.70 -19.50 9.31
C ARG A 90 11.65 -19.23 8.23
N ARG A 91 11.87 -18.22 7.38
CA ARG A 91 10.94 -17.75 6.32
C ARG A 91 10.45 -18.82 5.36
N SER A 92 11.29 -19.80 5.03
CA SER A 92 11.01 -20.75 3.95
C SER A 92 9.96 -21.81 4.30
N HIS A 93 9.56 -21.91 5.58
CA HIS A 93 8.77 -23.02 6.09
C HIS A 93 7.72 -22.57 7.11
N LEU A 94 6.84 -21.61 6.75
CA LEU A 94 5.63 -21.42 7.55
C LEU A 94 4.84 -22.74 7.52
N PRO A 95 4.54 -23.35 8.68
CA PRO A 95 4.06 -24.74 8.74
C PRO A 95 2.59 -24.92 8.32
N TYR A 96 1.91 -23.84 7.92
CA TYR A 96 0.48 -23.84 7.61
C TYR A 96 0.19 -23.02 6.35
N HIS A 97 -0.78 -23.47 5.55
CA HIS A 97 -1.31 -22.69 4.43
C HIS A 97 -2.14 -21.52 4.96
N LEU A 98 -1.84 -20.31 4.46
CA LEU A 98 -2.49 -19.08 4.88
C LEU A 98 -3.59 -18.66 3.91
N THR A 99 -4.70 -18.18 4.46
CA THR A 99 -5.82 -17.65 3.68
C THR A 99 -5.58 -16.17 3.31
N VAL A 100 -6.34 -15.65 2.35
CA VAL A 100 -6.30 -14.22 1.96
C VAL A 100 -6.50 -13.29 3.17
N ALA A 101 -7.35 -13.68 4.12
CA ALA A 101 -7.59 -12.93 5.35
C ALA A 101 -6.39 -12.95 6.32
N ASP A 102 -5.65 -14.07 6.40
CA ASP A 102 -4.43 -14.16 7.21
C ASP A 102 -3.33 -13.27 6.62
N TYR A 103 -3.18 -13.29 5.29
CA TYR A 103 -2.28 -12.39 4.57
C TYR A 103 -2.63 -10.92 4.81
N HIS A 104 -3.92 -10.57 4.85
CA HIS A 104 -4.38 -9.23 5.20
C HIS A 104 -3.97 -8.84 6.61
N PHE A 105 -4.14 -9.76 7.56
CA PHE A 105 -3.82 -9.51 8.95
C PHE A 105 -2.31 -9.36 9.19
N GLY A 106 -1.50 -10.13 8.48
CA GLY A 106 -0.05 -9.93 8.47
C GLY A 106 0.37 -8.62 7.79
N LEU A 107 -0.26 -8.20 6.68
CA LEU A 107 0.00 -6.88 6.09
C LEU A 107 -0.29 -5.74 7.08
N CYS A 108 -1.38 -5.84 7.86
CA CYS A 108 -1.68 -4.88 8.93
C CYS A 108 -0.56 -4.86 9.98
N SER A 109 -0.05 -6.04 10.34
CA SER A 109 1.06 -6.21 11.30
C SER A 109 2.37 -5.58 10.84
N LEU A 110 2.64 -5.58 9.53
CA LEU A 110 3.86 -4.98 8.96
C LEU A 110 3.84 -3.44 9.00
N GLN A 111 2.67 -2.80 9.16
CA GLN A 111 2.57 -1.34 9.04
C GLN A 111 3.44 -0.57 10.04
N VAL A 112 3.63 -1.09 11.26
CA VAL A 112 4.46 -0.41 12.28
C VAL A 112 5.89 -0.27 11.79
N GLY A 113 6.49 -1.38 11.37
CA GLY A 113 7.86 -1.38 10.89
C GLY A 113 8.05 -0.63 9.58
N ILE A 114 7.07 -0.72 8.69
CA ILE A 114 7.05 0.05 7.43
C ILE A 114 7.02 1.54 7.72
N TRP A 115 6.18 1.99 8.65
CA TRP A 115 6.11 3.39 9.05
C TRP A 115 7.42 3.86 9.71
N GLU A 116 7.99 3.06 10.62
CA GLU A 116 9.25 3.38 11.29
C GLU A 116 10.39 3.54 10.28
N ALA A 117 10.57 2.58 9.36
CA ALA A 117 11.60 2.61 8.33
C ALA A 117 11.41 3.75 7.32
N ALA A 118 10.17 3.99 6.88
CA ALA A 118 9.86 5.09 5.98
C ALA A 118 10.12 6.45 6.65
N ARG A 119 9.73 6.60 7.93
CA ARG A 119 10.02 7.81 8.69
C ARG A 119 11.52 8.04 8.83
N GLU A 120 12.28 7.02 9.19
CA GLU A 120 13.73 7.13 9.38
C GLU A 120 14.44 7.53 8.08
N ALA A 121 14.14 6.85 6.96
CA ALA A 121 14.78 7.13 5.68
C ALA A 121 14.39 8.48 5.06
N HIS A 122 13.16 8.93 5.30
CA HIS A 122 12.65 10.17 4.70
C HIS A 122 12.64 11.35 5.67
N SER A 123 13.09 11.17 6.92
CA SER A 123 13.21 12.25 7.88
C SER A 123 14.19 13.32 7.37
N CYS A 124 13.88 14.57 7.67
CA CYS A 124 14.79 15.70 7.46
C CYS A 124 15.69 15.95 8.69
N GLU A 125 15.44 15.24 9.80
CA GLU A 125 16.04 15.49 11.12
C GLU A 125 17.31 14.66 11.40
N SER A 126 17.77 13.84 10.45
CA SER A 126 18.94 12.96 10.65
C SER A 126 20.30 13.71 10.64
N ASP A 127 20.33 15.02 10.86
CA ASP A 127 21.57 15.80 10.96
C ASP A 127 22.21 15.71 12.37
N GLU A 128 21.59 15.08 13.37
CA GLU A 128 22.12 15.06 14.74
C GLU A 128 22.14 13.64 15.38
N LEU A 129 23.35 13.12 15.59
CA LEU A 129 23.76 12.13 16.63
C LEU A 129 23.61 10.61 16.38
N VAL A 130 22.96 10.10 15.33
CA VAL A 130 22.91 8.64 15.07
C VAL A 130 24.03 8.21 14.11
N LEU A 131 25.15 7.74 14.67
CA LEU A 131 26.35 7.36 13.90
C LEU A 131 26.33 5.93 13.33
N ASN A 132 25.43 5.04 13.80
CA ASN A 132 25.62 3.59 13.67
C ASN A 132 24.50 2.80 12.99
N SER A 133 23.48 3.45 12.43
CA SER A 133 22.42 2.76 11.67
C SER A 133 22.24 3.51 10.36
N THR A 134 22.57 2.89 9.22
CA THR A 134 22.28 3.55 7.95
C THR A 134 20.78 3.39 7.69
N PRO A 135 20.00 4.49 7.51
CA PRO A 135 18.54 4.41 7.28
C PRO A 135 18.16 3.54 6.07
N ARG A 136 19.14 3.30 5.18
CA ARG A 136 19.01 2.45 4.00
C ARG A 136 18.84 0.98 4.35
N ASP A 137 19.44 0.50 5.44
CA ASP A 137 19.38 -0.90 5.85
C ASP A 137 17.99 -1.26 6.37
N ALA A 138 17.37 -0.37 7.16
CA ALA A 138 16.00 -0.56 7.66
C ALA A 138 14.98 -0.59 6.50
N VAL A 139 15.05 0.36 5.56
CA VAL A 139 14.15 0.36 4.40
C VAL A 139 14.34 -0.88 3.53
N GLN A 140 15.59 -1.31 3.30
CA GLN A 140 15.86 -2.52 2.51
C GLN A 140 15.33 -3.78 3.21
N LEU A 141 15.47 -3.86 4.52
CA LEU A 141 14.92 -4.94 5.34
C LEU A 141 13.39 -5.03 5.19
N TRP A 142 12.69 -3.91 5.38
CA TRP A 142 11.22 -3.89 5.30
C TRP A 142 10.69 -4.07 3.87
N ARG A 143 11.42 -3.63 2.84
CA ARG A 143 11.13 -3.98 1.44
C ARG A 143 11.21 -5.50 1.24
N THR A 144 12.27 -6.12 1.77
CA THR A 144 12.46 -7.57 1.66
C THR A 144 11.32 -8.33 2.36
N HIS A 145 10.90 -7.92 3.55
CA HIS A 145 9.74 -8.52 4.22
C HIS A 145 8.45 -8.37 3.41
N LEU A 146 8.20 -7.18 2.87
CA LEU A 146 6.99 -6.90 2.11
C LEU A 146 6.95 -7.67 0.78
N ASP A 147 8.09 -7.85 0.11
CA ASP A 147 8.22 -8.65 -1.10
C ASP A 147 8.03 -10.14 -0.83
N LEU A 148 8.60 -10.65 0.26
CA LEU A 148 8.39 -12.03 0.68
C LEU A 148 6.93 -12.33 1.04
N TRP A 149 6.29 -11.38 1.72
CA TRP A 149 4.87 -11.49 2.04
C TRP A 149 4.03 -11.54 0.76
N ARG A 150 4.33 -10.71 -0.25
CA ARG A 150 3.71 -10.78 -1.58
C ARG A 150 3.93 -12.14 -2.24
N ILE A 151 5.18 -12.61 -2.31
CA ILE A 151 5.52 -13.88 -2.96
C ILE A 151 4.75 -15.03 -2.32
N SER A 152 4.68 -15.05 -0.99
CA SER A 152 3.93 -16.06 -0.23
C SER A 152 2.42 -15.96 -0.51
N THR A 153 1.87 -14.74 -0.53
CA THR A 153 0.47 -14.49 -0.88
C THR A 153 0.13 -15.00 -2.29
N GLU A 154 0.98 -14.73 -3.28
CA GLU A 154 0.77 -15.20 -4.65
C GLU A 154 0.90 -16.72 -4.75
N LYS A 155 1.86 -17.33 -4.04
CA LYS A 155 2.02 -18.78 -4.00
C LYS A 155 0.78 -19.49 -3.44
N ASP A 156 0.23 -18.96 -2.35
CA ASP A 156 -0.83 -19.64 -1.61
C ASP A 156 -2.23 -19.32 -2.13
N CYS A 157 -2.45 -18.09 -2.63
CA CYS A 157 -3.78 -17.58 -2.97
C CYS A 157 -3.93 -17.19 -4.45
N LEU A 158 -2.85 -17.10 -5.23
CA LEU A 158 -2.85 -16.58 -6.61
C LEU A 158 -3.59 -15.24 -6.71
N LEU A 159 -3.38 -14.37 -5.71
CA LEU A 159 -4.20 -13.21 -5.42
C LEU A 159 -4.41 -12.31 -6.64
N ARG A 160 -3.33 -11.87 -7.30
CA ARG A 160 -3.44 -10.97 -8.47
C ARG A 160 -4.08 -11.65 -9.66
N GLN A 161 -3.70 -12.89 -9.93
CA GLN A 161 -4.24 -13.66 -11.04
C GLN A 161 -5.76 -13.81 -10.88
N ASN A 162 -6.21 -14.25 -9.71
CA ASN A 162 -7.63 -14.46 -9.43
C ASN A 162 -8.41 -13.14 -9.44
N TYR A 163 -7.88 -12.10 -8.80
CA TYR A 163 -8.55 -10.80 -8.70
C TYR A 163 -8.74 -10.11 -10.04
N PHE A 164 -7.74 -10.13 -10.93
CA PHE A 164 -7.81 -9.45 -12.23
C PHE A 164 -8.31 -10.33 -13.39
N SER A 165 -8.40 -11.65 -13.24
CA SER A 165 -8.91 -12.56 -14.29
C SER A 165 -10.39 -12.87 -14.18
N THR A 166 -10.98 -12.73 -12.98
CA THR A 166 -12.39 -13.07 -12.76
C THR A 166 -13.29 -11.89 -13.12
N SER A 167 -14.30 -12.14 -13.96
CA SER A 167 -15.44 -11.24 -14.13
C SER A 167 -16.28 -11.24 -12.84
N THR A 168 -15.83 -10.44 -11.87
CA THR A 168 -16.60 -9.85 -10.76
C THR A 168 -17.77 -10.69 -10.22
N SER A 169 -17.47 -11.84 -9.59
CA SER A 169 -18.49 -12.60 -8.85
C SER A 169 -17.99 -13.28 -7.56
N SER A 170 -16.94 -12.77 -6.90
CA SER A 170 -16.64 -13.18 -5.53
C SER A 170 -16.92 -12.06 -4.54
N ALA A 171 -17.58 -12.41 -3.42
CA ALA A 171 -17.81 -11.56 -2.26
C ALA A 171 -16.52 -11.31 -1.44
N ASP A 172 -15.35 -11.46 -2.05
CA ASP A 172 -14.07 -11.36 -1.37
C ASP A 172 -13.69 -9.89 -1.14
N ILE A 173 -13.91 -9.45 0.09
CA ILE A 173 -13.55 -8.10 0.55
C ILE A 173 -12.04 -7.94 0.74
N PHE A 174 -11.29 -9.02 0.94
CA PHE A 174 -9.87 -8.95 1.32
C PHE A 174 -8.95 -8.80 0.12
N SER A 175 -9.29 -9.33 -1.05
CA SER A 175 -8.46 -9.17 -2.24
C SER A 175 -8.13 -7.71 -2.57
N PRO A 176 -9.11 -6.80 -2.76
CA PRO A 176 -8.80 -5.40 -3.04
C PRO A 176 -8.11 -4.72 -1.86
N LEU A 177 -8.43 -5.09 -0.61
CA LEU A 177 -7.78 -4.56 0.59
C LEU A 177 -6.29 -4.91 0.63
N ASN A 178 -5.95 -6.18 0.38
CA ASN A 178 -4.57 -6.69 0.37
C ASN A 178 -3.74 -5.99 -0.69
N LEU A 179 -4.25 -5.93 -1.93
CA LEU A 179 -3.55 -5.25 -3.02
C LEU A 179 -3.36 -3.77 -2.70
N THR A 180 -4.41 -3.08 -2.26
CA THR A 180 -4.31 -1.65 -1.92
C THR A 180 -3.31 -1.42 -0.79
N LEU A 181 -3.41 -2.17 0.31
CA LEU A 181 -2.53 -2.02 1.47
C LEU A 181 -1.08 -2.32 1.10
N TRP A 182 -0.82 -3.42 0.40
CA TRP A 182 0.52 -3.79 -0.05
C TRP A 182 1.15 -2.68 -0.90
N HIS A 183 0.46 -2.21 -1.94
CA HIS A 183 0.97 -1.16 -2.80
C HIS A 183 1.15 0.18 -2.07
N VAL A 184 0.24 0.55 -1.17
CA VAL A 184 0.38 1.77 -0.35
C VAL A 184 1.58 1.67 0.57
N SER A 185 1.81 0.52 1.19
CA SER A 185 2.97 0.28 2.04
C SER A 185 4.28 0.33 1.24
N ALA A 186 4.34 -0.32 0.08
CA ALA A 186 5.48 -0.26 -0.82
C ALA A 186 5.74 1.19 -1.29
N LEU A 187 4.70 1.90 -1.73
CA LEU A 187 4.78 3.31 -2.12
C LEU A 187 5.34 4.16 -0.97
N THR A 188 4.91 3.93 0.27
CA THR A 188 5.40 4.65 1.45
C THR A 188 6.88 4.40 1.74
N LEU A 189 7.38 3.17 1.52
CA LEU A 189 8.82 2.86 1.64
C LEU A 189 9.68 3.49 0.53
N HIS A 190 9.11 3.74 -0.64
CA HIS A 190 9.84 4.25 -1.81
C HIS A 190 9.69 5.75 -2.05
N ALA A 191 8.66 6.41 -1.49
CA ALA A 191 8.40 7.83 -1.71
C ALA A 191 8.55 8.66 -0.41
N PRO A 192 9.28 9.78 -0.45
CA PRO A 192 9.36 10.72 0.66
C PRO A 192 8.09 11.58 0.73
N LEU A 193 6.94 10.97 1.04
CA LEU A 193 5.61 11.60 0.92
C LEU A 193 5.50 12.96 1.63
N LYS A 194 6.02 13.08 2.85
CA LYS A 194 6.04 14.36 3.59
C LYS A 194 6.81 15.46 2.87
N LEU A 195 7.95 15.11 2.27
CA LEU A 195 8.77 16.02 1.46
C LEU A 195 8.03 16.42 0.17
N LEU A 196 7.32 15.48 -0.47
CA LEU A 196 6.55 15.74 -1.70
C LEU A 196 5.32 16.61 -1.45
N GLN A 197 4.62 16.39 -0.33
CA GLN A 197 3.46 17.20 0.08
C GLN A 197 3.83 18.63 0.50
N GLY A 198 5.12 18.95 0.63
CA GLY A 198 5.57 20.24 1.12
C GLY A 198 5.16 20.49 2.57
N GLN A 199 4.82 19.45 3.33
CA GLN A 199 4.62 19.56 4.77
C GLN A 199 5.98 19.86 5.39
N ASP A 200 6.12 21.05 5.96
CA ASP A 200 7.32 21.49 6.66
C ASP A 200 7.65 20.45 7.74
N CYS A 201 8.67 19.64 7.49
CA CYS A 201 8.93 18.43 8.26
C CYS A 201 9.51 18.71 9.65
N CYS A 202 9.57 19.97 10.08
CA CYS A 202 10.26 20.36 11.30
C CYS A 202 9.51 21.46 12.03
N PHE A 203 9.10 21.17 13.27
CA PHE A 203 8.80 22.21 14.27
C PHE A 203 10.00 23.15 14.53
N LYS A 204 11.22 22.73 14.14
CA LYS A 204 12.47 23.48 14.30
C LYS A 204 12.96 24.21 13.04
N CYS A 205 12.40 23.95 11.86
CA CYS A 205 12.79 24.70 10.66
C CYS A 205 12.08 26.05 10.73
N ARG A 206 12.79 27.09 11.14
CA ARG A 206 12.32 28.47 11.00
C ARG A 206 11.79 28.65 9.57
N THR A 207 10.50 28.93 9.47
CA THR A 207 9.83 29.37 8.25
C THR A 207 10.61 30.55 7.67
N GLY A 208 11.35 30.35 6.58
CA GLY A 208 11.88 31.49 5.81
C GLY A 208 13.29 31.40 5.23
N THR A 209 14.13 30.40 5.53
CA THR A 209 15.46 30.36 4.89
C THR A 209 15.36 29.79 3.46
N ALA A 210 15.71 30.59 2.45
CA ALA A 210 15.74 30.18 1.04
C ALA A 210 16.57 28.90 0.80
N MET A 211 17.58 28.66 1.64
CA MET A 211 18.42 27.46 1.59
C MET A 211 17.65 26.16 1.85
N THR A 212 16.69 26.13 2.78
CA THR A 212 15.88 24.93 3.07
C THR A 212 15.00 24.56 1.88
N LYS A 213 14.40 25.55 1.21
CA LYS A 213 13.62 25.34 -0.02
C LYS A 213 14.49 24.80 -1.16
N GLN A 214 15.73 25.27 -1.28
CA GLN A 214 16.66 24.77 -2.30
C GLN A 214 17.15 23.33 -2.00
N LYS A 215 17.49 23.02 -0.74
CA LYS A 215 17.86 21.65 -0.30
C LYS A 215 16.72 20.67 -0.57
N ASN A 216 15.49 21.02 -0.24
CA ASN A 216 14.31 20.18 -0.51
C ASN A 216 14.08 19.96 -2.01
N LYS A 217 14.17 21.02 -2.83
CA LYS A 217 14.10 20.89 -4.30
C LYS A 217 15.19 19.96 -4.86
N ALA A 218 16.42 20.04 -4.36
CA ALA A 218 17.51 19.17 -4.78
C ALA A 218 17.23 17.70 -4.40
N ARG A 219 16.75 17.44 -3.18
CA ARG A 219 16.36 16.10 -2.72
C ARG A 219 15.24 15.49 -3.57
N ILE A 220 14.19 16.25 -3.87
CA ILE A 220 13.09 15.78 -4.73
C ILE A 220 13.61 15.43 -6.13
N ARG A 221 14.47 16.26 -6.73
CA ARG A 221 15.08 15.95 -8.03
C ARG A 221 15.96 14.71 -8.00
N ALA A 222 16.74 14.53 -6.93
CA ALA A 222 17.55 13.34 -6.74
C ALA A 222 16.68 12.09 -6.62
N TRP A 223 15.61 12.15 -5.83
CA TRP A 223 14.63 11.07 -5.71
C TRP A 223 13.98 10.76 -7.06
N CYS A 224 13.50 11.75 -7.82
CA CYS A 224 12.84 11.53 -9.12
C CYS A 224 13.71 10.77 -10.13
N ARG A 225 15.05 10.83 -10.00
CA ARG A 225 15.99 10.11 -10.89
C ARG A 225 16.31 8.69 -10.39
N SER A 226 15.96 8.37 -9.15
CA SER A 226 16.24 7.09 -8.53
C SER A 226 15.28 5.97 -8.96
N SER A 227 15.68 4.73 -8.74
CA SER A 227 14.79 3.55 -8.88
C SER A 227 13.63 3.56 -7.89
N ASP A 228 13.79 4.23 -6.75
CA ASP A 228 12.75 4.33 -5.73
C ASP A 228 11.58 5.15 -6.24
N ALA A 229 11.82 6.28 -6.93
CA ALA A 229 10.73 7.05 -7.52
C ALA A 229 9.95 6.26 -8.56
N ARG A 230 10.63 5.53 -9.44
CA ARG A 230 9.98 4.69 -10.46
C ARG A 230 9.19 3.55 -9.84
N THR A 231 9.72 2.93 -8.79
CA THR A 231 9.01 1.89 -8.03
C THR A 231 7.79 2.45 -7.29
N ALA A 232 7.89 3.66 -6.74
CA ALA A 232 6.74 4.34 -6.13
C ALA A 232 5.65 4.67 -7.15
N VAL A 233 6.03 5.17 -8.33
CA VAL A 233 5.10 5.48 -9.44
C VAL A 233 4.42 4.21 -9.97
N TRP A 234 5.15 3.09 -10.07
CA TRP A 234 4.52 1.81 -10.43
C TRP A 234 3.49 1.36 -9.38
N ASN A 235 3.83 1.44 -8.08
CA ASN A 235 2.84 1.12 -7.03
C ASN A 235 1.63 2.06 -7.07
N ALA A 236 1.83 3.34 -7.38
CA ALA A 236 0.74 4.31 -7.58
C ALA A 236 -0.20 3.91 -8.74
N ALA A 237 0.37 3.42 -9.85
CA ALA A 237 -0.40 2.90 -10.97
C ALA A 237 -1.17 1.62 -10.60
N GLN A 238 -0.59 0.73 -9.79
CA GLN A 238 -1.28 -0.49 -9.36
C GLN A 238 -2.43 -0.21 -8.37
N ILE A 239 -2.29 0.76 -7.45
CA ILE A 239 -3.41 1.24 -6.63
C ILE A 239 -4.53 1.76 -7.53
N SER A 240 -4.16 2.56 -8.52
CA SER A 240 -5.06 3.12 -9.52
C SER A 240 -5.77 2.03 -10.34
N ARG A 241 -5.06 0.96 -10.68
CA ARG A 241 -5.62 -0.22 -11.36
C ARG A 241 -6.64 -0.95 -10.49
N VAL A 242 -6.39 -1.12 -9.19
CA VAL A 242 -7.37 -1.72 -8.26
C VAL A 242 -8.65 -0.88 -8.23
N VAL A 243 -8.53 0.45 -8.14
CA VAL A 243 -9.69 1.36 -8.12
C VAL A 243 -10.46 1.33 -9.45
N ALA A 244 -9.76 1.32 -10.58
CA ALA A 244 -10.37 1.21 -11.90
C ALA A 244 -11.13 -0.11 -12.04
N HIS A 245 -10.54 -1.22 -11.59
CA HIS A 245 -11.17 -2.54 -11.59
C HIS A 245 -12.42 -2.60 -10.67
N GLU A 246 -12.37 -2.00 -9.49
CA GLU A 246 -13.56 -1.96 -8.61
C GLU A 246 -14.65 -1.02 -9.16
N SER A 247 -14.28 -0.03 -9.97
CA SER A 247 -15.23 0.90 -10.59
C SER A 247 -16.01 0.28 -11.76
N THR A 248 -15.50 -0.80 -12.37
CA THR A 248 -16.21 -1.55 -13.42
C THR A 248 -17.10 -2.68 -12.88
N SER A 249 -17.07 -2.91 -11.55
CA SER A 249 -17.92 -3.89 -10.88
C SER A 249 -19.41 -3.53 -11.00
N PRO A 250 -20.34 -4.51 -10.97
CA PRO A 250 -21.80 -4.25 -10.98
C PRO A 250 -22.28 -3.34 -9.84
N THR A 251 -21.57 -3.32 -8.70
CA THR A 251 -21.89 -2.50 -7.52
C THR A 251 -20.69 -1.66 -7.07
N PRO A 252 -20.23 -0.72 -7.92
CA PRO A 252 -18.92 -0.07 -7.75
C PRO A 252 -18.88 0.83 -6.52
N THR A 253 -19.99 1.50 -6.20
CA THR A 253 -20.09 2.38 -5.02
C THR A 253 -19.96 1.59 -3.72
N ALA A 254 -20.63 0.45 -3.60
CA ALA A 254 -20.56 -0.38 -2.39
C ALA A 254 -19.14 -0.93 -2.17
N ARG A 255 -18.50 -1.42 -3.24
CA ARG A 255 -17.15 -2.00 -3.12
C ARG A 255 -16.07 -0.98 -2.77
N LEU A 256 -16.11 0.21 -3.37
CA LEU A 256 -15.17 1.28 -3.04
C LEU A 256 -15.36 1.77 -1.60
N LEU A 257 -16.60 1.82 -1.09
CA LEU A 257 -16.89 2.19 0.30
C LEU A 257 -16.39 1.15 1.31
N LEU A 258 -16.30 -0.13 0.93
CA LEU A 258 -15.80 -1.20 1.80
C LEU A 258 -14.26 -1.18 1.96
N ASN A 259 -13.55 -0.44 1.11
CA ASN A 259 -12.10 -0.33 1.18
C ASN A 259 -11.68 1.07 1.70
N PRO A 260 -11.39 1.22 3.01
CA PRO A 260 -11.02 2.51 3.60
C PRO A 260 -9.65 3.02 3.13
N LEU A 261 -8.88 2.20 2.39
CA LEU A 261 -7.55 2.55 1.90
C LEU A 261 -7.58 3.17 0.50
N VAL A 262 -8.74 3.18 -0.19
CA VAL A 262 -8.86 3.70 -1.56
C VAL A 262 -8.51 5.18 -1.61
N ILE A 263 -9.21 6.03 -0.86
CA ILE A 263 -9.00 7.47 -0.88
C ILE A 263 -7.57 7.88 -0.49
N PRO A 264 -7.01 7.44 0.67
CA PRO A 264 -5.64 7.78 1.01
C PRO A 264 -4.63 7.17 0.02
N GLY A 265 -4.89 5.99 -0.52
CA GLY A 265 -4.05 5.36 -1.54
C GLY A 265 -4.02 6.15 -2.85
N VAL A 266 -5.17 6.59 -3.34
CA VAL A 266 -5.31 7.42 -4.54
C VAL A 266 -4.64 8.78 -4.32
N LEU A 267 -4.83 9.42 -3.17
CA LEU A 267 -4.21 10.70 -2.85
C LEU A 267 -2.67 10.59 -2.85
N LYS A 268 -2.10 9.59 -2.16
CA LYS A 268 -0.65 9.32 -2.18
C LYS A 268 -0.15 9.02 -3.60
N SER A 269 -0.92 8.25 -4.37
CA SER A 269 -0.63 7.94 -5.77
C SER A 269 -0.60 9.20 -6.63
N ALA A 270 -1.55 10.12 -6.44
CA ALA A 270 -1.67 11.37 -7.16
C ALA A 270 -0.46 12.28 -6.89
N ILE A 271 -0.09 12.43 -5.62
CA ILE A 271 1.08 13.22 -5.19
C ILE A 271 2.36 12.65 -5.82
N VAL A 272 2.63 11.35 -5.65
CA VAL A 272 3.84 10.70 -6.20
C VAL A 272 3.91 10.83 -7.72
N THR A 273 2.81 10.51 -8.41
CA THR A 273 2.76 10.49 -9.88
C THR A 273 2.92 11.90 -10.45
N CYS A 274 2.22 12.89 -9.90
CA CYS A 274 2.31 14.27 -10.38
C CYS A 274 3.65 14.91 -10.05
N SER A 275 4.24 14.63 -8.87
CA SER A 275 5.61 15.07 -8.56
C SER A 275 6.62 14.47 -9.54
N TYR A 276 6.55 13.16 -9.79
CA TYR A 276 7.44 12.50 -10.73
C TYR A 276 7.28 13.03 -12.16
N ALA A 277 6.04 13.14 -12.64
CA ALA A 277 5.72 13.67 -13.95
C ALA A 277 6.25 15.11 -14.11
N TYR A 278 6.01 15.98 -13.12
CA TYR A 278 6.49 17.38 -13.13
C TYR A 278 8.02 17.50 -13.25
N HIS A 279 8.76 16.54 -12.70
CA HIS A 279 10.22 16.51 -12.79
C HIS A 279 10.76 15.77 -14.02
N THR A 280 9.90 15.10 -14.79
CA THR A 280 10.22 14.43 -16.06
C THR A 280 9.97 15.39 -17.22
N ARG A 281 10.95 16.28 -17.47
CA ARG A 281 10.82 17.43 -18.38
C ARG A 281 10.94 17.11 -19.86
N VAL A 282 11.59 15.99 -20.21
CA VAL A 282 11.84 15.61 -21.59
C VAL A 282 10.91 14.44 -21.93
N CYS A 283 9.99 14.67 -22.85
CA CYS A 283 9.07 13.65 -23.33
C CYS A 283 9.05 13.63 -24.87
N PRO A 284 9.78 12.69 -25.50
CA PRO A 284 9.80 12.56 -26.95
C PRO A 284 8.40 12.44 -27.55
N VAL A 285 7.48 11.76 -26.87
CA VAL A 285 6.09 11.60 -27.32
C VAL A 285 5.35 12.95 -27.41
N CYS A 286 5.58 13.86 -26.47
CA CYS A 286 4.92 15.17 -26.46
C CYS A 286 5.59 16.19 -27.38
N THR A 287 6.86 15.99 -27.72
CA THR A 287 7.64 16.90 -28.58
C THR A 287 7.81 16.41 -30.01
N GLY A 288 7.15 15.31 -30.41
CA GLY A 288 7.30 14.73 -31.75
C GLY A 288 8.70 14.13 -32.02
N GLY A 289 9.39 13.72 -30.96
CA GLY A 289 10.69 13.06 -31.04
C GLY A 289 10.61 11.62 -31.56
N PRO A 290 11.76 10.92 -31.66
CA PRO A 290 11.79 9.56 -32.18
C PRO A 290 10.95 8.61 -31.31
N PRO A 291 10.47 7.49 -31.89
CA PRO A 291 9.73 6.47 -31.14
C PRO A 291 10.54 6.02 -29.92
N ILE A 292 9.91 6.07 -28.74
CA ILE A 292 10.47 5.58 -27.50
C ILE A 292 9.66 4.39 -27.01
N ASP A 293 10.33 3.42 -26.38
CA ASP A 293 9.66 2.33 -25.70
C ASP A 293 8.76 2.86 -24.59
N LEU A 294 7.44 2.64 -24.74
CA LEU A 294 6.46 2.90 -23.70
C LEU A 294 6.38 1.71 -22.75
N VAL A 295 6.29 2.01 -21.47
CA VAL A 295 6.19 1.04 -20.38
C VAL A 295 4.82 1.19 -19.74
N ASP A 296 3.93 0.24 -20.02
CA ASP A 296 2.60 0.20 -19.42
C ASP A 296 2.70 -0.05 -17.92
N LEU A 297 2.32 0.94 -17.12
CA LEU A 297 2.38 0.82 -15.66
C LEU A 297 1.19 0.06 -15.04
N PHE A 298 0.11 -0.19 -15.78
CA PHE A 298 -1.08 -0.86 -15.28
C PHE A 298 -1.02 -2.36 -15.57
N SER A 299 -0.83 -2.76 -16.83
CA SER A 299 -1.01 -4.15 -17.24
C SER A 299 0.28 -4.95 -17.33
N ALA A 300 1.46 -4.31 -17.31
CA ALA A 300 2.73 -5.02 -17.36
C ALA A 300 2.87 -6.00 -16.18
N LYS A 301 3.34 -7.20 -16.51
CA LYS A 301 3.69 -8.23 -15.52
C LYS A 301 4.96 -7.81 -14.77
N ASP A 302 5.15 -8.32 -13.56
CA ASP A 302 6.31 -7.96 -12.74
C ASP A 302 7.63 -8.40 -13.39
N GLU A 303 7.59 -9.47 -14.19
CA GLU A 303 8.72 -10.02 -14.95
C GLU A 303 8.91 -9.36 -16.32
N ASP A 304 8.07 -8.39 -16.69
CA ASP A 304 8.20 -7.68 -17.96
C ASP A 304 9.57 -6.96 -18.03
N THR A 305 10.34 -7.29 -19.07
CA THR A 305 11.72 -6.81 -19.20
C THR A 305 11.79 -5.29 -19.40
N LYS A 306 10.78 -4.66 -20.01
CA LYS A 306 10.70 -3.20 -20.13
C LYS A 306 10.41 -2.57 -18.78
N LEU A 307 9.46 -3.12 -18.03
CA LEU A 307 9.14 -2.64 -16.68
C LEU A 307 10.36 -2.75 -15.75
N VAL A 308 11.06 -3.89 -15.76
CA VAL A 308 12.25 -4.11 -14.93
C VAL A 308 13.37 -3.14 -15.29
N ARG A 309 13.67 -2.96 -16.59
CA ARG A 309 14.69 -2.00 -17.05
C ARG A 309 14.30 -0.56 -16.73
N TRP A 310 13.04 -0.19 -16.91
CA TRP A 310 12.56 1.13 -16.50
C TRP A 310 12.70 1.32 -15.00
N LYS A 311 12.19 0.44 -14.14
CA LYS A 311 12.32 0.55 -12.68
C LYS A 311 13.78 0.70 -12.26
N LYS A 312 14.68 -0.15 -12.78
CA LYS A 312 16.09 -0.16 -12.38
C LYS A 312 16.91 0.99 -12.97
N HIS A 313 16.81 1.23 -14.27
CA HIS A 313 17.71 2.11 -15.02
C HIS A 313 17.04 3.38 -15.54
N GLY A 314 15.70 3.45 -15.56
CA GLY A 314 14.96 4.56 -16.16
C GLY A 314 14.94 4.52 -17.68
N GLU A 315 15.18 3.35 -18.28
CA GLU A 315 15.09 3.13 -19.73
C GLU A 315 13.63 3.11 -20.18
N GLY A 316 13.29 3.89 -21.21
CA GLY A 316 11.93 4.03 -21.73
C GLY A 316 11.12 5.14 -21.06
N LEU A 317 9.86 5.27 -21.45
CA LEU A 317 8.92 6.25 -20.92
C LEU A 317 7.72 5.55 -20.30
N ALA A 318 7.44 5.87 -19.05
CA ALA A 318 6.27 5.33 -18.36
C ALA A 318 4.97 5.85 -18.98
N ASP A 319 4.02 4.94 -19.16
CA ASP A 319 2.70 5.21 -19.70
C ASP A 319 1.62 4.88 -18.67
N TRP A 320 0.69 5.82 -18.50
CA TRP A 320 -0.44 5.72 -17.60
C TRP A 320 -1.67 5.23 -18.40
N ASP A 321 -1.75 3.91 -18.57
CA ASP A 321 -2.89 3.21 -19.18
C ASP A 321 -4.08 3.20 -18.19
N PRO A 322 -5.37 3.18 -18.59
CA PRO A 322 -5.95 2.89 -19.91
C PRO A 322 -5.93 4.06 -20.91
N LEU A 323 -5.43 5.24 -20.53
CA LEU A 323 -5.55 6.46 -21.34
C LEU A 323 -4.34 6.74 -22.24
N ARG A 324 -3.32 5.86 -22.21
CA ARG A 324 -2.04 6.05 -22.89
C ARG A 324 -1.43 7.44 -22.65
N MET A 325 -1.46 7.88 -21.40
CA MET A 325 -0.91 9.18 -21.00
C MET A 325 0.54 9.01 -20.53
N PRO A 326 1.54 9.54 -21.25
CA PRO A 326 2.92 9.47 -20.78
C PRO A 326 3.08 10.23 -19.46
N VAL A 327 3.82 9.64 -18.52
CA VAL A 327 4.07 10.23 -17.20
C VAL A 327 5.20 11.26 -17.31
N CYS A 328 4.85 12.46 -17.78
CA CYS A 328 5.78 13.56 -18.03
C CYS A 328 5.20 14.94 -17.72
N GLU A 329 6.06 15.97 -17.73
CA GLU A 329 5.70 17.35 -17.36
C GLU A 329 4.57 17.90 -18.24
N CYS A 330 4.60 17.58 -19.55
CA CYS A 330 3.61 18.02 -20.52
C CYS A 330 2.19 17.49 -20.23
N ARG A 331 2.07 16.36 -19.52
CA ARG A 331 0.79 15.70 -19.22
C ARG A 331 0.40 15.77 -17.74
N VAL A 332 1.13 16.52 -16.92
CA VAL A 332 0.81 16.68 -15.48
C VAL A 332 -0.64 17.13 -15.27
N MET A 333 -1.16 18.06 -16.06
CA MET A 333 -2.55 18.50 -15.91
C MET A 333 -3.57 17.43 -16.30
N ALA A 334 -3.26 16.60 -17.29
CA ALA A 334 -4.14 15.49 -17.67
C ALA A 334 -4.17 14.42 -16.57
N LEU A 335 -3.01 14.08 -16.01
CA LEU A 335 -2.88 13.20 -14.84
C LEU A 335 -3.62 13.79 -13.63
N ALA A 336 -3.45 15.08 -13.35
CA ALA A 336 -4.14 15.78 -12.26
C ALA A 336 -5.66 15.72 -12.42
N THR A 337 -6.19 16.01 -13.61
CA THR A 337 -7.63 15.89 -13.89
C THR A 337 -8.13 14.46 -13.68
N TRP A 338 -7.36 13.46 -14.12
CA TRP A 338 -7.71 12.06 -13.92
C TRP A 338 -7.79 11.70 -12.43
N PHE A 339 -6.78 12.06 -11.63
CA PHE A 339 -6.79 11.82 -10.18
C PHE A 339 -7.89 12.60 -9.46
N ARG A 340 -8.18 13.84 -9.86
CA ARG A 340 -9.30 14.61 -9.32
C ARG A 340 -10.64 13.92 -9.57
N GLY A 341 -10.81 13.28 -10.73
CA GLY A 341 -12.00 12.46 -11.02
C GLY A 341 -12.18 11.32 -10.01
N LEU A 342 -11.09 10.64 -9.63
CA LEU A 342 -11.13 9.58 -8.61
C LEU A 342 -11.36 10.12 -7.19
N LEU A 343 -10.79 11.28 -6.88
CA LEU A 343 -10.91 11.92 -5.56
C LEU A 343 -12.22 12.72 -5.39
N ALA A 344 -13.00 12.95 -6.45
CA ALA A 344 -14.18 13.83 -6.43
C ALA A 344 -15.23 13.46 -5.36
N ARG A 345 -15.23 12.19 -4.92
CA ARG A 345 -16.09 11.64 -3.86
C ARG A 345 -15.69 12.07 -2.44
N ASP A 346 -14.43 12.45 -2.24
CA ASP A 346 -13.91 12.94 -0.96
C ASP A 346 -13.37 14.37 -1.14
N LYS A 347 -14.17 15.35 -0.72
CA LYS A 347 -13.82 16.76 -0.89
C LYS A 347 -12.58 17.18 -0.12
N THR A 348 -12.29 16.54 1.00
CA THR A 348 -11.10 16.84 1.80
C THR A 348 -9.86 16.40 1.04
N ALA A 349 -9.84 15.16 0.53
CA ALA A 349 -8.73 14.63 -0.24
C ALA A 349 -8.56 15.35 -1.60
N GLU A 350 -9.66 15.70 -2.28
CA GLU A 350 -9.62 16.51 -3.51
C GLU A 350 -8.97 17.88 -3.25
N MET A 351 -9.36 18.56 -2.16
CA MET A 351 -8.81 19.87 -1.80
C MET A 351 -7.35 19.81 -1.37
N GLU A 352 -6.94 18.76 -0.66
CA GLU A 352 -5.53 18.53 -0.34
C GLU A 352 -4.71 18.39 -1.63
N PHE A 353 -5.21 17.59 -2.59
CA PHE A 353 -4.52 17.41 -3.86
C PHE A 353 -4.45 18.70 -4.69
N ILE A 354 -5.52 19.49 -4.74
CA ILE A 354 -5.51 20.81 -5.39
C ILE A 354 -4.47 21.73 -4.75
N THR A 355 -4.38 21.74 -3.42
CA THR A 355 -3.39 22.56 -2.69
C THR A 355 -1.97 22.14 -3.05
N PHE A 356 -1.72 20.83 -3.13
CA PHE A 356 -0.46 20.29 -3.62
C PHE A 356 -0.13 20.72 -5.06
N LEU A 357 -1.08 20.66 -5.99
CA LEU A 357 -0.87 21.08 -7.39
C LEU A 357 -0.52 22.57 -7.52
N ARG A 358 -1.15 23.44 -6.72
CA ARG A 358 -0.77 24.86 -6.63
C ARG A 358 0.68 25.02 -6.17
N GLY A 359 1.13 24.20 -5.21
CA GLY A 359 2.52 24.16 -4.74
C GLY A 359 3.53 23.78 -5.83
N LEU A 360 3.13 23.00 -6.84
CA LEU A 360 3.94 22.71 -8.03
C LEU A 360 3.91 23.85 -9.08
N GLY A 361 3.06 24.86 -8.91
CA GLY A 361 2.80 25.89 -9.92
C GLY A 361 1.86 25.42 -11.04
N LYS A 362 0.99 24.44 -10.76
CA LYS A 362 0.06 23.79 -11.70
C LYS A 362 -1.40 23.86 -11.22
N GLY A 363 -1.77 24.99 -10.60
CA GLY A 363 -3.06 25.22 -9.96
C GLY A 363 -4.13 25.83 -10.86
#